data_AF-A0A1S1T6J5-F1
#
_entry.id   AF-A0A1S1T6J5-F1
#
_cell.length_a   1.000
_cell.length_b   1.000
_cell.length_c   1.000
_cell.angle_alpha   90.00
_cell.angle_beta   90.00
_cell.angle_gamma   90.00
#
_symmetry.space_group_name_H-M   'P 1'
#
loop_
_entity.id
_entity.type
_entity.pdbx_description
1 polymer ?
#
loop_
_entity_poly.entity_id
_entity_poly.type
_entity_poly.pdbx_seq_one_letter_code
_entity_poly.pdbx_strand_id
1 'polypeptide(L)'
;MADQQRRIVINLPRAPRPDETVGLNIVTGPLPLGAEIRFRTASGHVIGSAIPFGRTDPDKQLVFQLSLSGRYIDGSRLEIFADMLDAGSSLPRAPTEQELVSVKAWIVQR
;
A
#
# COMPACT_ATOMS: atom_id res chain seq x y z
N MET A 1 7.34 -21.33 4.98
CA MET A 1 7.85 -20.04 5.50
C MET A 1 6.71 -19.06 5.37
N ALA A 2 6.17 -18.56 6.48
CA ALA A 2 4.94 -17.77 6.46
C ALA A 2 5.21 -16.45 5.74
N ASP A 3 4.44 -16.19 4.68
CA ASP A 3 4.42 -14.92 3.96
C ASP A 3 3.87 -13.87 4.93
N GLN A 4 4.76 -13.15 5.62
CA GLN A 4 4.40 -12.14 6.61
C GLN A 4 3.96 -10.89 5.83
N GLN A 5 2.77 -10.92 5.26
CA GLN A 5 2.16 -9.79 4.58
C GLN A 5 0.97 -9.30 5.38
N ARG A 6 0.78 -7.99 5.43
CA ARG A 6 -0.45 -7.41 5.95
C ARG A 6 -1.47 -7.33 4.82
N ARG A 7 -2.59 -8.05 4.98
CA ARG A 7 -3.73 -7.98 4.07
C ARG A 7 -4.63 -6.81 4.42
N ILE A 8 -4.94 -5.99 3.43
CA ILE A 8 -5.85 -4.85 3.51
C ILE A 8 -6.98 -5.09 2.52
N VAL A 9 -8.23 -5.01 2.98
CA VAL A 9 -9.41 -5.20 2.15
C VAL A 9 -10.20 -3.89 2.12
N ILE A 10 -10.43 -3.37 0.93
CA ILE A 10 -11.17 -2.12 0.71
C ILE A 10 -12.33 -2.41 -0.23
N ASN A 11 -13.55 -2.08 0.21
CA ASN A 11 -14.73 -2.15 -0.64
C ASN A 11 -14.90 -0.82 -1.38
N LEU A 12 -14.73 -0.84 -2.69
CA LEU A 12 -15.01 0.27 -3.58
C LEU A 12 -16.53 0.45 -3.73
N PRO A 13 -17.03 1.67 -4.01
CA PRO A 13 -18.47 1.92 -4.16
C PRO A 13 -19.11 1.15 -5.33
N ARG A 14 -18.30 0.71 -6.30
CA ARG A 14 -18.67 -0.20 -7.41
C ARG A 14 -17.41 -0.85 -7.98
N ALA A 15 -17.58 -1.79 -8.89
CA ALA A 15 -16.47 -2.30 -9.69
C ALA A 15 -15.92 -1.17 -10.61
N PRO A 16 -14.60 -0.92 -10.63
CA PRO A 16 -13.98 0.01 -11.56
C PRO A 16 -13.94 -0.58 -12.97
N ARG A 17 -14.06 0.26 -13.99
CA ARG A 17 -13.89 -0.15 -15.39
C ARG A 17 -12.40 -0.37 -15.70
N PRO A 18 -12.05 -1.18 -16.71
CA PRO A 18 -10.66 -1.45 -17.05
C PRO A 18 -9.82 -0.21 -17.41
N ASP A 19 -10.46 0.88 -17.87
CA ASP A 19 -9.85 2.15 -18.26
C ASP A 19 -9.89 3.21 -17.15
N GLU A 20 -10.57 2.93 -16.03
CA GLU A 20 -10.59 3.79 -14.85
C GLU A 20 -9.33 3.63 -14.01
N THR A 21 -9.06 4.67 -13.21
CA THR A 21 -7.98 4.66 -12.22
C THR A 21 -8.59 4.60 -10.83
N VAL A 22 -8.05 3.73 -9.99
CA VAL A 22 -8.29 3.72 -8.56
C VAL A 22 -7.10 4.41 -7.90
N GLY A 23 -7.37 5.55 -7.26
CA GLY A 23 -6.39 6.26 -6.43
C GLY A 23 -6.29 5.61 -5.07
N LEU A 24 -5.07 5.55 -4.53
CA LEU A 24 -4.78 5.07 -3.19
C LEU A 24 -4.10 6.17 -2.39
N ASN A 25 -4.60 6.42 -1.18
CA ASN A 25 -3.95 7.29 -0.21
C ASN A 25 -3.46 6.43 0.95
N ILE A 26 -2.15 6.33 1.06
CA ILE A 26 -1.44 5.55 2.08
C ILE A 26 -0.90 6.53 3.12
N VAL A 27 -1.22 6.27 4.38
CA VAL A 27 -0.65 6.99 5.51
C VAL A 27 0.25 6.03 6.27
N THR A 28 1.52 6.38 6.39
CA THR A 28 2.47 5.66 7.22
C THR A 28 2.77 6.46 8.49
N GLY A 29 3.12 5.77 9.55
CA GLY A 29 3.78 6.39 10.68
C GLY A 29 5.26 6.61 10.39
N PRO A 30 6.07 6.82 11.43
CA PRO A 30 7.52 6.85 11.34
C PRO A 30 8.01 5.51 10.80
N LEU A 31 8.78 5.56 9.72
CA LEU A 31 9.45 4.40 9.16
C LEU A 31 10.95 4.48 9.44
N PRO A 32 11.62 3.35 9.73
CA PRO A 32 13.07 3.30 9.83
C PRO A 32 13.73 3.84 8.56
N LEU A 33 14.89 4.49 8.72
CA LEU A 33 15.64 5.02 7.59
C LEU A 33 15.99 3.89 6.62
N GLY A 34 15.66 4.07 5.34
CA GLY A 34 15.93 3.10 4.28
C GLY A 34 14.97 1.91 4.25
N ALA A 35 13.93 1.89 5.10
CA ALA A 35 12.86 0.91 4.98
C ALA A 35 11.91 1.23 3.83
N GLU A 36 11.26 0.21 3.28
CA GLU A 36 10.31 0.32 2.19
C GLU A 36 9.07 -0.51 2.51
N ILE A 37 7.87 0.06 2.42
CA ILE A 37 6.63 -0.71 2.38
C ILE A 37 6.21 -0.87 0.92
N ARG A 38 6.09 -2.10 0.45
CA ARG A 38 5.66 -2.47 -0.90
C ARG A 38 4.20 -2.88 -0.89
N PHE A 39 3.45 -2.43 -1.88
CA PHE A 39 2.03 -2.72 -2.03
C PHE A 39 1.77 -3.53 -3.30
N ARG A 40 1.01 -4.61 -3.18
CA ARG A 40 0.67 -5.51 -4.29
C ARG A 40 -0.81 -5.88 -4.25
N THR A 41 -1.38 -6.21 -5.40
CA THR A 41 -2.72 -6.83 -5.46
C THR A 41 -2.67 -8.30 -5.04
N ALA A 42 -3.83 -8.92 -4.82
CA ALA A 42 -3.93 -10.37 -4.60
C ALA A 42 -3.36 -11.23 -5.74
N SER A 43 -3.34 -10.71 -6.97
CA SER A 43 -2.71 -11.37 -8.12
C SER A 43 -1.18 -11.19 -8.18
N GLY A 44 -0.59 -10.50 -7.19
CA GLY A 44 0.83 -10.21 -7.12
C GLY A 44 1.29 -9.00 -7.96
N HIS A 45 0.35 -8.26 -8.57
CA HIS A 45 0.70 -7.06 -9.34
C HIS A 45 1.23 -5.97 -8.41
N VAL A 46 2.40 -5.43 -8.69
CA VAL A 46 3.00 -4.34 -7.91
C VAL A 46 2.23 -3.05 -8.17
N ILE A 47 1.71 -2.47 -7.11
CA ILE A 47 1.01 -1.17 -7.12
C ILE A 47 2.03 -0.04 -6.97
N GLY A 48 3.00 -0.21 -6.06
CA GLY A 48 4.04 0.76 -5.77
C GLY A 48 4.61 0.58 -4.36
N SER A 49 5.37 1.55 -3.88
CA SER A 49 5.93 1.54 -2.53
C SER A 49 5.90 2.89 -1.82
N ALA A 50 5.96 2.84 -0.50
CA ALA A 50 6.14 3.97 0.40
C ALA A 50 7.55 3.90 1.00
N ILE A 51 8.37 4.90 0.70
CA ILE A 51 9.75 5.01 1.17
C ILE A 51 9.89 6.36 1.87
N PRO A 52 10.29 6.42 3.15
CA PRO A 52 10.57 7.67 3.82
C PRO A 52 11.80 8.33 3.19
N PHE A 53 11.74 9.65 2.96
CA PHE A 53 12.90 10.41 2.50
C PHE A 53 13.53 11.16 3.68
N GLY A 54 14.82 10.91 3.95
CA GLY A 54 15.57 11.58 5.00
C GLY A 54 15.25 11.10 6.42
N ARG A 55 15.60 11.89 7.44
CA ARG A 55 15.20 11.62 8.83
C ARG A 55 13.72 11.98 8.98
N THR A 56 12.87 10.96 9.07
CA THR A 56 11.48 11.13 9.46
C THR A 56 11.43 11.57 10.91
N ASP A 57 10.73 12.66 11.18
CA ASP A 57 10.36 13.05 12.54
C ASP A 57 9.59 11.88 13.19
N PRO A 58 10.01 11.39 14.37
CA PRO A 58 9.41 10.23 15.03
C PRO A 58 7.93 10.43 15.39
N ASP A 59 7.39 11.64 15.29
CA ASP A 59 5.97 11.91 15.53
C ASP A 59 5.18 12.23 14.24
N LYS A 60 5.83 12.28 13.07
CA LYS A 60 5.15 12.60 11.81
C LYS A 60 4.66 11.38 11.06
N GLN A 61 3.41 11.48 10.65
CA GLN A 61 2.86 10.64 9.59
C GLN A 61 3.28 11.16 8.21
N LEU A 62 3.51 10.25 7.29
CA LEU A 62 3.76 10.55 5.88
C LEU A 62 2.57 10.10 5.03
N VAL A 63 2.31 10.82 3.96
CA VAL A 63 1.23 10.53 3.02
C VAL A 63 1.82 10.22 1.66
N PHE A 64 1.43 9.07 1.10
CA PHE A 64 1.81 8.61 -0.22
C PHE A 64 0.57 8.41 -1.07
N GLN A 65 0.65 8.82 -2.33
CA GLN A 65 -0.41 8.60 -3.30
C GLN A 65 0.06 7.63 -4.37
N LEU A 66 -0.67 6.53 -4.54
CA LEU A 66 -0.45 5.55 -5.59
C LEU A 66 -1.68 5.48 -6.49
N SER A 67 -1.50 4.90 -7.68
CA SER A 67 -2.59 4.69 -8.62
C SER A 67 -2.57 3.26 -9.14
N LEU A 68 -3.76 2.68 -9.31
CA LEU A 68 -3.95 1.34 -9.82
C LEU A 68 -5.00 1.38 -10.93
N SER A 69 -4.70 0.80 -12.10
CA SER A 69 -5.71 0.67 -13.16
C SER A 69 -6.80 -0.31 -12.74
N GLY A 70 -8.06 0.04 -13.02
CA GLY A 70 -9.23 -0.80 -12.73
C GLY A 70 -9.16 -2.19 -13.37
N ARG A 71 -8.35 -2.39 -14.42
CA ARG A 71 -8.13 -3.72 -15.03
C ARG A 71 -7.50 -4.76 -14.10
N TYR A 72 -6.88 -4.31 -13.01
CA TYR A 72 -6.23 -5.19 -12.03
C TYR A 72 -7.12 -5.47 -10.81
N ILE A 73 -8.39 -5.05 -10.86
CA ILE A 73 -9.33 -5.17 -9.76
C ILE A 73 -10.51 -6.01 -10.24
N ASP A 74 -10.77 -7.11 -9.54
CA ASP A 74 -11.91 -7.98 -9.81
C ASP A 74 -13.08 -7.60 -8.88
N GLY A 75 -14.22 -7.25 -9.49
CA GLY A 75 -15.39 -6.74 -8.77
C GLY A 75 -15.12 -5.43 -8.03
N SER A 76 -15.83 -5.21 -6.91
CA SER A 76 -15.71 -4.01 -6.07
C SER A 76 -14.80 -4.19 -4.86
N ARG A 77 -14.27 -5.40 -4.64
CA ARG A 77 -13.44 -5.72 -3.47
C ARG A 77 -11.97 -5.67 -3.85
N LEU A 78 -11.29 -4.61 -3.43
CA LEU A 78 -9.86 -4.45 -3.62
C LEU A 78 -9.09 -5.09 -2.46
N GLU A 79 -8.28 -6.09 -2.78
CA GLU A 79 -7.36 -6.72 -1.84
C GLU A 79 -5.93 -6.30 -2.12
N ILE A 80 -5.31 -5.67 -1.12
CA ILE A 80 -3.93 -5.19 -1.16
C ILE A 80 -3.13 -5.96 -0.11
N PHE A 81 -1.94 -6.39 -0.50
CA PHE A 81 -0.95 -6.97 0.39
C PHE A 81 0.19 -5.97 0.55
N ALA A 82 0.57 -5.73 1.81
CA ALA A 82 1.69 -4.90 2.16
C ALA A 82 2.78 -5.73 2.83
N ASP A 83 3.99 -5.64 2.29
CA ASP A 83 5.21 -6.17 2.90
C ASP A 83 6.20 -5.03 3.16
N MET A 84 6.97 -5.14 4.23
CA MET A 84 7.99 -4.19 4.61
C MET A 84 9.37 -4.83 4.49
N LEU A 85 10.27 -4.10 3.85
CA LEU A 85 11.68 -4.41 3.78
C LEU A 85 12.44 -3.41 4.65
N ASP A 86 13.04 -3.90 5.74
CA ASP A 86 13.90 -3.07 6.59
C ASP A 86 15.27 -2.82 5.92
N ALA A 87 15.89 -1.68 6.26
CA ALA A 87 17.21 -1.36 5.75
C ALA A 87 18.25 -2.42 6.16
N GLY A 88 18.97 -2.94 5.17
CA GLY A 88 19.98 -3.98 5.37
C GLY A 88 19.42 -5.40 5.57
N SER A 89 18.09 -5.58 5.60
CA SER A 89 17.45 -6.90 5.59
C SER A 89 17.10 -7.31 4.16
N SER A 90 17.25 -8.60 3.86
CA SER A 90 16.72 -9.22 2.63
C SER A 90 15.40 -9.96 2.87
N LEU A 91 14.96 -10.06 4.12
CA LEU A 91 13.77 -10.81 4.51
C LEU A 91 12.60 -9.83 4.72
N PRO A 92 11.53 -9.93 3.92
CA PRO A 92 10.34 -9.11 4.11
C PRO A 92 9.55 -9.56 5.34
N ARG A 93 8.88 -8.59 5.98
CA ARG A 93 7.95 -8.82 7.10
C ARG A 93 6.67 -8.00 6.92
N ALA A 94 5.67 -8.24 7.76
CA ALA A 94 4.46 -7.43 7.72
C ALA A 94 4.74 -6.06 8.36
N PRO A 95 4.25 -4.95 7.79
CA PRO A 95 4.26 -3.67 8.49
C PRO A 95 3.30 -3.72 9.69
N THR A 96 3.70 -3.09 10.80
CA THR A 96 2.86 -2.95 11.99
C THR A 96 1.69 -1.97 11.76
N GLU A 97 0.80 -1.86 12.73
CA GLU A 97 -0.28 -0.86 12.70
C GLU A 97 0.25 0.58 12.85
N GLN A 98 1.37 0.78 13.56
CA GLN A 98 2.00 2.10 13.65
C GLN A 98 2.73 2.47 12.35
N GLU A 99 3.34 1.49 11.68
CA GLU A 99 4.08 1.73 10.42
C GLU A 99 3.13 1.98 9.25
N LEU A 100 2.07 1.18 9.12
CA LEU A 100 1.02 1.37 8.13
C LEU A 100 -0.29 1.77 8.80
N VAL A 101 -0.49 3.08 8.94
CA VAL A 101 -1.61 3.64 9.70
C VAL A 101 -2.93 3.52 8.94
N SER A 102 -2.95 3.87 7.65
CA SER A 102 -4.17 3.72 6.86
C SER A 102 -3.90 3.57 5.37
N VAL A 103 -4.83 2.88 4.69
CA VAL A 103 -4.91 2.84 3.23
C VAL A 103 -6.35 3.10 2.85
N LYS A 104 -6.57 4.12 2.03
CA LYS A 104 -7.89 4.47 1.47
C LYS A 104 -7.83 4.38 -0.04
N ALA A 105 -8.93 3.97 -0.67
CA ALA A 105 -9.05 3.88 -2.12
C ALA A 105 -10.29 4.61 -2.62
N TRP A 106 -10.22 5.19 -3.81
CA TRP A 106 -11.37 5.77 -4.51
C TRP A 106 -11.21 5.60 -6.02
N ILE A 107 -12.34 5.49 -6.72
CA ILE A 107 -12.35 5.54 -8.18
C ILE A 107 -12.21 7.01 -8.58
N VAL A 108 -11.19 7.32 -9.37
CA VAL A 108 -10.98 8.66 -9.92
C VAL A 108 -12.03 8.88 -11.00
N GLN A 109 -12.95 9.81 -10.74
CA GLN A 109 -13.94 10.21 -11.74
C GLN A 109 -13.23 11.01 -12.84
N ARG A 110 -13.53 10.67 -14.10
CA ARG A 110 -13.13 11.47 -15.27
C ARG A 110 -14.20 12.50 -15.56
#